data_AF-C2G388-F1
#
_entry.id   AF-C2G388-F1
#
_cell.length_a   1.000
_cell.length_b   1.000
_cell.length_c   1.000
_cell.angle_alpha   90.00
_cell.angle_beta   90.00
_cell.angle_gamma   90.00
#
_symmetry.space_group_name_H-M   'P 1'
#
loop_
_entity.id
_entity.type
_entity.pdbx_description
1 polymer ?
#
loop_
_entity_poly.entity_id
_entity_poly.type
_entity_poly.pdbx_seq_one_letter_code
_entity_poly.pdbx_strand_id
1 'polypeptide(L)'
;MNRPYTSDLIKSTFVLVFFLINISTYAQKSNTIKDVSKAALTAILDKNRNDYVNGKVADYIPELGKMDAKAVALAVVNDRGTVIGVGDINKKFTMQSISKTIALMLAVMENGEESVFKKMGYFGTDKSFNHFANLETMGKPLNPMMNAGAILTTSLISGDGKVPFDKILNMVRYITDNPTLDYSKTVYTSEKETGHRNRGMFYIMKNAGLISGSEEQLDNYFRQCSIELTAEDLAKIGYFFAHQCVRFDGDQRYKNPEISKLIQSQMLIAGMYEFSGEYARTVGLPSKSGVGGGIMISVPNQAGIAVFSAPLDSHGNSVVGYHMILDLVKQYNLGIF
;
A
#
# COMPACT_ATOMS: atom_id res chain seq x y z
N MET A 1 47.69 -55.99 -34.67
CA MET A 1 46.26 -55.62 -34.64
C MET A 1 45.84 -55.44 -33.18
N ASN A 2 45.35 -54.24 -32.84
CA ASN A 2 44.49 -53.78 -31.72
C ASN A 2 44.69 -54.39 -30.31
N ARG A 3 45.39 -53.67 -29.40
CA ARG A 3 44.93 -52.65 -28.40
C ARG A 3 44.11 -53.22 -27.22
N PRO A 4 44.57 -53.08 -25.95
CA PRO A 4 43.77 -53.41 -24.78
C PRO A 4 42.93 -52.21 -24.31
N TYR A 5 41.65 -52.48 -24.00
CA TYR A 5 40.69 -51.58 -23.36
C TYR A 5 40.89 -51.61 -21.85
N THR A 6 41.70 -50.70 -21.28
CA THR A 6 41.69 -50.44 -19.83
C THR A 6 42.26 -49.04 -19.54
N SER A 7 41.52 -47.97 -19.90
CA SER A 7 41.86 -46.63 -19.40
C SER A 7 40.67 -45.70 -19.13
N ASP A 8 39.45 -46.05 -19.54
CA ASP A 8 38.38 -45.03 -19.60
C ASP A 8 37.40 -45.06 -18.43
N LEU A 9 37.43 -46.10 -17.59
CA LEU A 9 36.50 -46.19 -16.46
C LEU A 9 36.94 -45.35 -15.24
N ILE A 10 38.25 -45.18 -15.02
CA ILE A 10 38.77 -44.48 -13.83
C ILE A 10 38.73 -42.95 -13.99
N LYS A 11 38.83 -42.44 -15.23
CA LYS A 11 38.71 -40.99 -15.50
C LYS A 11 37.27 -40.48 -15.42
N SER A 12 36.29 -41.32 -15.76
CA SER A 12 34.88 -40.90 -15.74
C SER A 12 34.32 -40.76 -14.31
N THR A 13 34.76 -41.62 -13.38
CA THR A 13 34.32 -41.54 -11.97
C THR A 13 34.91 -40.33 -11.24
N PHE A 14 36.15 -39.93 -11.55
CA PHE A 14 36.76 -38.74 -10.93
C PHE A 14 36.15 -37.42 -11.41
N VAL A 15 35.73 -37.34 -12.68
CA VAL A 15 35.07 -36.14 -13.23
C VAL A 15 33.64 -35.99 -12.70
N LEU A 16 32.90 -37.09 -12.51
CA LEU A 16 31.56 -37.05 -11.93
C LEU A 16 31.58 -36.62 -10.45
N VAL A 17 32.56 -37.07 -9.68
CA VAL A 17 32.68 -36.71 -8.25
C VAL A 17 33.10 -35.24 -8.09
N PHE A 18 33.93 -34.68 -8.99
CA PHE A 18 34.27 -33.25 -8.98
C PHE A 18 33.09 -32.35 -9.36
N PHE A 19 32.18 -32.82 -10.21
CA PHE A 19 30.93 -32.10 -10.51
C PHE A 19 29.90 -32.19 -9.39
N LEU A 20 29.83 -33.33 -8.68
CA LEU A 20 28.89 -33.48 -7.56
C LEU A 20 29.31 -32.72 -6.30
N ILE A 21 30.62 -32.53 -6.06
CA ILE A 21 31.12 -31.79 -4.88
C ILE A 21 31.03 -30.26 -5.07
N ASN A 22 31.00 -29.75 -6.31
CA ASN A 22 30.87 -28.31 -6.58
C ASN A 22 29.42 -27.81 -6.74
N ILE A 23 28.43 -28.70 -6.82
CA ILE A 23 27.01 -28.29 -6.84
C ILE A 23 26.47 -28.07 -5.42
N SER A 24 27.19 -28.48 -4.38
CA SER A 24 26.77 -28.32 -2.98
C SER A 24 27.07 -26.95 -2.36
N THR A 25 27.57 -25.96 -3.12
CA THR A 25 27.93 -24.64 -2.58
C THR A 25 27.54 -23.49 -3.51
N TYR A 26 26.25 -23.35 -3.85
CA TYR A 26 25.59 -22.06 -4.10
C TYR A 26 24.06 -22.23 -4.22
N ALA A 27 23.47 -23.15 -3.46
CA ALA A 27 22.05 -22.99 -3.12
C ALA A 27 21.99 -21.80 -2.15
N GLN A 28 21.83 -20.60 -2.71
CA GLN A 28 21.42 -19.44 -1.94
C GLN A 28 20.16 -19.90 -1.19
N LYS A 29 20.24 -20.09 0.14
CA LYS A 29 19.02 -20.29 0.93
C LYS A 29 18.14 -19.10 0.58
N SER A 30 17.06 -19.35 -0.15
CA SER A 30 16.09 -18.30 -0.45
C SER A 30 15.59 -17.82 0.90
N ASN A 31 16.05 -16.65 1.34
CA ASN A 31 15.58 -16.07 2.59
C ASN A 31 14.07 -15.89 2.43
N THR A 32 13.30 -16.50 3.33
CA THR A 32 11.85 -16.30 3.33
C THR A 32 11.53 -15.10 4.21
N ILE A 33 10.43 -14.41 3.94
CA ILE A 33 9.99 -13.29 4.79
C ILE A 33 9.71 -13.72 6.24
N LYS A 34 9.55 -15.03 6.49
CA LYS A 34 9.44 -15.62 7.83
C LYS A 34 10.71 -15.45 8.67
N ASP A 35 11.86 -15.34 8.01
CA ASP A 35 13.18 -15.19 8.63
C ASP A 35 13.60 -13.71 8.75
N VAL A 36 12.67 -12.77 8.47
CA VAL A 36 12.94 -11.35 8.58
C VAL A 36 13.36 -11.00 10.01
N SER A 37 14.46 -10.25 10.12
CA SER A 37 15.04 -9.86 11.40
C SER A 37 15.19 -8.35 11.47
N LYS A 38 15.23 -7.83 12.70
CA LYS A 38 15.50 -6.40 12.94
C LYS A 38 16.82 -5.97 12.28
N ALA A 39 17.86 -6.80 12.35
CA ALA A 39 19.15 -6.51 11.73
C ALA A 39 19.06 -6.38 10.21
N ALA A 40 18.31 -7.27 9.54
CA ALA A 40 18.11 -7.19 8.09
C ALA A 40 17.32 -5.92 7.70
N LEU A 41 16.25 -5.60 8.43
CA LEU A 41 15.48 -4.37 8.17
C LEU A 41 16.32 -3.10 8.43
N THR A 42 17.15 -3.08 9.48
CA THR A 42 18.07 -1.97 9.77
C THR A 42 19.06 -1.79 8.62
N ALA A 43 19.64 -2.87 8.08
CA ALA A 43 20.57 -2.79 6.96
C ALA A 43 19.90 -2.20 5.69
N ILE A 44 18.66 -2.60 5.39
CA ILE A 44 17.88 -2.04 4.28
C ILE A 44 17.61 -0.55 4.53
N LEU A 45 17.19 -0.17 5.74
CA LEU A 45 16.91 1.22 6.08
C LEU A 45 18.17 2.09 5.96
N ASP A 46 19.29 1.67 6.56
CA ASP A 46 20.53 2.44 6.56
C ASP A 46 21.13 2.60 5.16
N LYS A 47 20.97 1.61 4.29
CA LYS A 47 21.37 1.70 2.88
C LYS A 47 20.62 2.81 2.14
N ASN A 48 19.32 2.98 2.38
CA ASN A 48 18.44 3.81 1.56
C ASN A 48 18.12 5.18 2.18
N ARG A 49 18.29 5.35 3.50
CA ARG A 49 17.83 6.55 4.23
C ARG A 49 18.34 7.88 3.70
N ASN A 50 19.49 7.91 3.02
CA ASN A 50 20.08 9.14 2.49
C ASN A 50 19.47 9.58 1.15
N ASP A 51 18.67 8.73 0.49
CA ASP A 51 18.03 9.04 -0.79
C ASP A 51 16.89 10.07 -0.65
N TYR A 52 16.56 10.49 0.57
CA TYR A 52 15.58 11.53 0.86
C TYR A 52 15.87 12.85 0.10
N VAL A 53 17.14 13.10 -0.24
CA VAL A 53 17.59 14.26 -1.01
C VAL A 53 17.10 14.26 -2.47
N ASN A 54 16.68 13.11 -2.98
CA ASN A 54 16.18 12.95 -4.35
C ASN A 54 14.66 13.17 -4.46
N GLY A 55 13.99 13.44 -3.35
CA GLY A 55 12.55 13.72 -3.30
C GLY A 55 12.23 15.09 -2.71
N LYS A 56 10.95 15.44 -2.71
CA LYS A 56 10.44 16.67 -2.10
C LYS A 56 9.30 16.35 -1.12
N VAL A 57 9.33 16.92 0.07
CA VAL A 57 8.20 16.85 1.01
C VAL A 57 7.00 17.56 0.38
N ALA A 58 5.82 16.92 0.42
CA ALA A 58 4.60 17.50 -0.11
C ALA A 58 4.25 18.80 0.61
N ASP A 59 4.09 19.90 -0.14
CA ASP A 59 3.85 21.24 0.39
C ASP A 59 2.57 21.91 -0.16
N TYR A 60 1.86 21.27 -1.09
CA TYR A 60 0.58 21.77 -1.59
C TYR A 60 -0.55 21.69 -0.57
N ILE A 61 -0.39 20.86 0.47
CA ILE A 61 -1.13 20.94 1.74
C ILE A 61 -0.11 21.48 2.76
N PRO A 62 -0.22 22.74 3.19
CA PRO A 62 0.78 23.39 4.04
C PRO A 62 1.21 22.59 5.28
N GLU A 63 0.29 21.85 5.91
CA GLU A 63 0.62 21.04 7.09
C GLU A 63 1.52 19.83 6.77
N LEU A 64 1.45 19.25 5.56
CA LEU A 64 2.34 18.17 5.15
C LEU A 64 3.79 18.67 4.96
N GLY A 65 3.96 19.94 4.57
CA GLY A 65 5.27 20.57 4.37
C GLY A 65 6.12 20.68 5.63
N LYS A 66 5.53 20.42 6.81
CA LYS A 66 6.20 20.46 8.12
C LYS A 66 6.85 19.12 8.51
N MET A 67 6.63 18.06 7.73
CA MET A 67 7.21 16.75 8.02
C MET A 67 8.73 16.77 7.89
N ASP A 68 9.40 16.11 8.83
CA ASP A 68 10.85 15.94 8.79
C ASP A 68 11.24 15.05 7.60
N ALA A 69 11.97 15.63 6.65
CA ALA A 69 12.43 14.95 5.45
C ALA A 69 13.36 13.76 5.74
N LYS A 70 14.04 13.76 6.89
CA LYS A 70 14.98 12.70 7.28
C LYS A 70 14.32 11.54 8.04
N ALA A 71 13.08 11.71 8.47
CA ALA A 71 12.36 10.68 9.19
C ALA A 71 12.09 9.49 8.26
N VAL A 72 12.46 8.30 8.71
CA VAL A 72 12.32 7.06 7.94
C VAL A 72 11.95 5.90 8.86
N ALA A 73 10.95 5.13 8.46
CA ALA A 73 10.57 3.92 9.18
C ALA A 73 10.26 2.78 8.21
N LEU A 74 10.55 1.56 8.64
CA LEU A 74 10.21 0.32 7.95
C LEU A 74 9.67 -0.66 8.99
N ALA A 75 8.48 -1.19 8.75
CA ALA A 75 7.82 -2.15 9.60
C ALA A 75 7.28 -3.34 8.78
N VAL A 76 7.38 -4.53 9.35
CA VAL A 76 6.88 -5.79 8.79
C VAL A 76 6.05 -6.51 9.85
N VAL A 77 4.90 -7.01 9.45
CA VAL A 77 4.13 -8.02 10.18
C VAL A 77 4.30 -9.33 9.42
N ASN A 78 5.01 -10.28 10.02
CA ASN A 78 5.29 -11.58 9.40
C ASN A 78 4.06 -12.51 9.45
N ASP A 79 4.17 -13.70 8.87
CA ASP A 79 3.11 -14.72 8.77
C ASP A 79 2.57 -15.25 10.11
N ARG A 80 3.21 -14.89 11.22
CA ARG A 80 2.79 -15.23 12.60
C ARG A 80 2.14 -14.05 13.32
N GLY A 81 1.89 -12.94 12.62
CA GLY A 81 1.39 -11.71 13.24
C GLY A 81 2.41 -10.94 14.06
N THR A 82 3.70 -11.33 14.01
CA THR A 82 4.75 -10.65 14.78
C THR A 82 5.17 -9.38 14.06
N VAL A 83 5.16 -8.26 14.79
CA VAL A 83 5.61 -6.96 14.30
C VAL A 83 7.12 -6.81 14.51
N ILE A 84 7.83 -6.40 13.45
CA ILE A 84 9.25 -6.05 13.49
C ILE A 84 9.42 -4.70 12.80
N GLY A 85 9.92 -3.71 13.53
CA GLY A 85 10.10 -2.35 13.03
C GLY A 85 11.48 -1.76 13.32
N VAL A 86 11.93 -0.86 12.43
CA VAL A 86 13.21 -0.13 12.51
C VAL A 86 13.02 1.33 12.07
N GLY A 87 13.93 2.20 12.51
CA GLY A 87 13.87 3.64 12.27
C GLY A 87 12.87 4.36 13.19
N ASP A 88 12.22 5.40 12.66
CA ASP A 88 11.30 6.28 13.36
C ASP A 88 9.90 5.67 13.51
N ILE A 89 9.81 4.43 14.01
CA ILE A 89 8.55 3.64 14.05
C ILE A 89 7.40 4.30 14.82
N ASN A 90 7.72 5.21 15.75
CA ASN A 90 6.73 5.94 16.55
C ASN A 90 6.29 7.26 15.90
N LYS A 91 6.90 7.63 14.76
CA LYS A 91 6.53 8.85 14.04
C LYS A 91 5.15 8.67 13.43
N LYS A 92 4.23 9.54 13.84
CA LYS A 92 2.90 9.62 13.22
C LYS A 92 2.96 10.38 11.91
N PHE A 93 2.17 9.92 10.96
CA PHE A 93 1.90 10.60 9.69
C PHE A 93 0.46 10.30 9.26
N THR A 94 -0.10 11.15 8.41
CA THR A 94 -1.47 10.95 7.91
C THR A 94 -1.52 9.88 6.82
N MET A 95 -2.52 8.99 6.86
CA MET A 95 -2.75 7.91 5.90
C MET A 95 -2.88 8.40 4.45
N GLN A 96 -3.47 9.58 4.26
CA GLN A 96 -3.71 10.17 2.96
C GLN A 96 -4.45 9.19 2.04
N SER A 97 -4.02 9.06 0.78
CA SER A 97 -4.65 8.16 -0.20
C SER A 97 -4.64 6.68 0.20
N ILE A 98 -3.94 6.28 1.26
CA ILE A 98 -4.02 4.91 1.77
C ILE A 98 -5.40 4.62 2.37
N SER A 99 -6.08 5.63 2.92
CA SER A 99 -7.42 5.50 3.50
C SER A 99 -8.46 5.00 2.50
N LYS A 100 -8.22 5.16 1.20
CA LYS A 100 -9.10 4.74 0.10
C LYS A 100 -9.36 3.23 0.11
N THR A 101 -8.39 2.43 0.56
CA THR A 101 -8.55 0.97 0.66
C THR A 101 -9.62 0.60 1.69
N ILE A 102 -9.62 1.28 2.85
CA ILE A 102 -10.60 1.08 3.91
C ILE A 102 -11.99 1.56 3.48
N ALA A 103 -12.07 2.74 2.83
CA ALA A 103 -13.33 3.28 2.34
C ALA A 103 -13.98 2.36 1.28
N LEU A 104 -13.18 1.85 0.34
CA LEU A 104 -13.64 0.87 -0.65
C LEU A 104 -14.15 -0.41 0.00
N MET A 105 -13.39 -0.96 0.96
CA MET A 105 -13.79 -2.16 1.70
C MET A 105 -15.18 -1.96 2.34
N LEU A 106 -15.37 -0.87 3.07
CA LEU A 106 -16.65 -0.59 3.75
C LEU A 106 -17.79 -0.35 2.77
N ALA A 107 -17.56 0.43 1.71
CA ALA A 107 -18.58 0.69 0.70
C ALA A 107 -19.06 -0.60 0.03
N VAL A 108 -18.15 -1.53 -0.28
CA VAL A 108 -18.48 -2.83 -0.89
C VAL A 108 -19.15 -3.77 0.11
N MET A 109 -18.72 -3.77 1.36
CA MET A 109 -19.39 -4.56 2.41
C MET A 109 -20.84 -4.13 2.63
N GLU A 110 -21.14 -2.83 2.55
CA GLU A 110 -22.49 -2.30 2.77
C GLU A 110 -23.38 -2.39 1.52
N ASN A 111 -22.83 -2.25 0.32
CA ASN A 111 -23.61 -2.10 -0.91
C ASN A 111 -23.46 -3.25 -1.91
N GLY A 112 -22.48 -4.14 -1.71
CA GLY A 112 -22.09 -5.16 -2.69
C GLY A 112 -21.20 -4.59 -3.80
N GLU A 113 -20.29 -5.42 -4.32
CA GLU A 113 -19.28 -5.02 -5.31
C GLU A 113 -19.93 -4.54 -6.61
N GLU A 114 -20.90 -5.30 -7.13
CA GLU A 114 -21.62 -4.96 -8.37
C GLU A 114 -22.26 -3.56 -8.30
N SER A 115 -22.90 -3.23 -7.17
CA SER A 115 -23.55 -1.92 -6.99
C SER A 115 -22.54 -0.77 -6.97
N VAL A 116 -21.38 -0.97 -6.33
CA VAL A 116 -20.31 0.03 -6.27
C VAL A 116 -19.68 0.23 -7.65
N PHE A 117 -19.32 -0.85 -8.35
CA PHE A 117 -18.64 -0.80 -9.65
C PHE A 117 -19.59 -0.60 -10.84
N LYS A 118 -20.91 -0.60 -10.64
CA LYS A 118 -21.83 0.00 -11.62
C LYS A 118 -21.59 1.51 -11.77
N LYS A 119 -21.08 2.16 -10.71
CA LYS A 119 -20.85 3.62 -10.62
C LYS A 119 -19.39 4.03 -10.86
N MET A 120 -18.45 3.11 -11.02
CA MET A 120 -17.03 3.39 -11.29
C MET A 120 -16.35 2.22 -12.03
N GLY A 121 -15.18 2.43 -12.64
CA GLY A 121 -14.44 1.34 -13.28
C GLY A 121 -13.50 0.56 -12.34
N TYR A 122 -12.83 -0.45 -12.89
CA TYR A 122 -11.72 -1.19 -12.25
C TYR A 122 -10.35 -0.79 -12.81
N PHE A 123 -10.27 0.26 -13.63
CA PHE A 123 -9.15 0.45 -14.56
C PHE A 123 -7.89 0.99 -13.88
N GLY A 124 -6.73 0.43 -14.24
CA GLY A 124 -5.45 1.14 -14.07
C GLY A 124 -5.38 2.38 -14.97
N THR A 125 -4.44 3.30 -14.71
CA THR A 125 -4.28 4.52 -15.52
C THR A 125 -2.87 5.09 -15.42
N ASP A 126 -2.43 5.75 -16.49
CA ASP A 126 -1.24 6.59 -16.55
C ASP A 126 -1.52 8.04 -16.11
N LYS A 127 -2.76 8.36 -15.73
CA LYS A 127 -3.18 9.71 -15.34
C LYS A 127 -3.00 9.94 -13.85
N SER A 128 -2.71 11.19 -13.50
CA SER A 128 -2.60 11.62 -12.11
C SER A 128 -3.83 11.31 -11.29
N PHE A 129 -3.65 11.00 -10.01
CA PHE A 129 -4.74 10.57 -9.11
C PHE A 129 -5.89 11.58 -8.96
N ASN A 130 -5.63 12.83 -9.30
CA ASN A 130 -6.57 13.95 -9.27
C ASN A 130 -7.07 14.34 -10.68
N HIS A 131 -6.85 13.49 -11.68
CA HIS A 131 -7.37 13.67 -13.03
C HIS A 131 -8.90 13.46 -13.04
N PHE A 132 -9.63 14.47 -13.54
CA PHE A 132 -11.10 14.48 -13.52
C PHE A 132 -11.75 14.53 -14.91
N ALA A 133 -10.97 14.70 -15.99
CA ALA A 133 -11.54 14.84 -17.35
C ALA A 133 -12.37 13.60 -17.76
N ASN A 134 -12.01 12.43 -17.26
CA ASN A 134 -12.77 11.20 -17.44
C ASN A 134 -14.18 11.24 -16.83
N LEU A 135 -14.42 12.07 -15.81
CA LEU A 135 -15.76 12.27 -15.27
C LEU A 135 -16.67 12.98 -16.28
N GLU A 136 -16.14 13.94 -17.04
CA GLU A 136 -16.89 14.66 -18.08
C GLU A 136 -17.16 13.76 -19.30
N THR A 137 -16.21 12.92 -19.68
CA THR A 137 -16.33 12.10 -20.91
C THR A 137 -17.07 10.78 -20.69
N MET A 138 -16.88 10.12 -19.55
CA MET A 138 -17.48 8.82 -19.24
C MET A 138 -18.59 8.87 -18.18
N GLY A 139 -18.78 10.02 -17.51
CA GLY A 139 -19.77 10.18 -16.46
C GLY A 139 -19.45 9.46 -15.15
N LYS A 140 -18.30 8.80 -15.02
CA LYS A 140 -17.94 8.00 -13.84
C LYS A 140 -16.43 7.93 -13.55
N PRO A 141 -16.02 7.71 -12.29
CA PRO A 141 -14.61 7.51 -11.94
C PRO A 141 -14.00 6.27 -12.60
N LEU A 142 -12.70 6.33 -12.87
CA LEU A 142 -11.95 5.20 -13.45
C LEU A 142 -11.78 4.02 -12.51
N ASN A 143 -11.48 4.30 -11.24
CA ASN A 143 -11.19 3.32 -10.20
C ASN A 143 -11.27 3.98 -8.80
N PRO A 144 -11.41 3.20 -7.73
CA PRO A 144 -11.47 3.69 -6.35
C PRO A 144 -10.16 4.26 -5.77
N MET A 145 -9.01 4.03 -6.40
CA MET A 145 -7.71 4.52 -5.91
C MET A 145 -7.41 5.98 -6.31
N MET A 146 -8.13 6.49 -7.32
CA MET A 146 -8.16 7.91 -7.68
C MET A 146 -9.08 8.72 -6.76
N ASN A 147 -8.89 10.04 -6.71
CA ASN A 147 -9.67 10.90 -5.80
C ASN A 147 -11.17 10.86 -6.09
N ALA A 148 -11.58 10.90 -7.36
CA ALA A 148 -13.00 10.85 -7.72
C ALA A 148 -13.65 9.54 -7.24
N GLY A 149 -12.99 8.40 -7.47
CA GLY A 149 -13.47 7.10 -7.02
C GLY A 149 -13.52 7.02 -5.49
N ALA A 150 -12.50 7.54 -4.82
CA ALA A 150 -12.46 7.58 -3.36
C ALA A 150 -13.58 8.44 -2.76
N ILE A 151 -13.79 9.66 -3.27
CA ILE A 151 -14.89 10.54 -2.85
C ILE A 151 -16.24 9.82 -3.05
N LEU A 152 -16.42 9.17 -4.19
CA LEU A 152 -17.61 8.36 -4.45
C LEU A 152 -17.73 7.22 -3.45
N THR A 153 -16.70 6.40 -3.22
CA THR A 153 -16.75 5.30 -2.23
C THR A 153 -17.09 5.81 -0.83
N THR A 154 -16.50 6.93 -0.39
CA THR A 154 -16.79 7.52 0.92
C THR A 154 -18.25 7.98 1.00
N SER A 155 -18.82 8.51 -0.08
CA SER A 155 -20.23 8.93 -0.16
C SER A 155 -21.22 7.75 -0.18
N LEU A 156 -20.77 6.53 -0.51
CA LEU A 156 -21.60 5.32 -0.54
C LEU A 156 -21.67 4.62 0.82
N ILE A 157 -20.85 5.02 1.79
CA ILE A 157 -20.91 4.49 3.15
C ILE A 157 -22.12 5.13 3.84
N SER A 158 -23.02 4.29 4.34
CA SER A 158 -24.28 4.73 4.92
C SER A 158 -24.10 5.52 6.22
N GLY A 159 -25.01 6.47 6.44
CA GLY A 159 -25.07 7.32 7.63
C GLY A 159 -24.93 8.80 7.29
N ASP A 160 -25.42 9.63 8.20
CA ASP A 160 -25.39 11.08 8.06
C ASP A 160 -24.22 11.70 8.81
N GLY A 161 -23.89 12.93 8.42
CA GLY A 161 -22.80 13.71 9.00
C GLY A 161 -21.49 12.95 9.11
N LYS A 162 -20.97 12.81 10.33
CA LYS A 162 -19.67 12.18 10.60
C LYS A 162 -19.71 10.64 10.66
N VAL A 163 -20.89 10.02 10.61
CA VAL A 163 -21.04 8.56 10.75
C VAL A 163 -20.20 7.76 9.73
N PRO A 164 -20.16 8.11 8.43
CA PRO A 164 -19.29 7.42 7.48
C PRO A 164 -17.80 7.46 7.84
N PHE A 165 -17.32 8.61 8.31
CA PHE A 165 -15.94 8.74 8.78
C PHE A 165 -15.69 7.90 10.05
N ASP A 166 -16.63 7.88 11.00
CA ASP A 166 -16.49 7.09 12.23
C ASP A 166 -16.40 5.60 11.93
N LYS A 167 -17.14 5.09 10.94
CA LYS A 167 -17.01 3.71 10.46
C LYS A 167 -15.62 3.43 9.89
N ILE A 168 -15.07 4.34 9.09
CA ILE A 168 -13.71 4.22 8.54
C ILE A 168 -12.68 4.20 9.67
N LEU A 169 -12.73 5.17 10.59
CA LEU A 169 -11.79 5.27 11.70
C LEU A 169 -11.88 4.03 12.61
N ASN A 170 -13.08 3.54 12.91
CA ASN A 170 -13.26 2.35 13.73
C ASN A 170 -12.78 1.07 13.03
N MET A 171 -12.89 0.99 11.69
CA MET A 171 -12.29 -0.12 10.93
C MET A 171 -10.77 -0.08 11.02
N VAL A 172 -10.14 1.10 10.87
CA VAL A 172 -8.69 1.25 11.06
C VAL A 172 -8.29 0.81 12.48
N ARG A 173 -8.96 1.34 13.52
CA ARG A 173 -8.71 0.98 14.92
C ARG A 173 -8.85 -0.52 15.18
N TYR A 174 -9.85 -1.16 14.59
CA TYR A 174 -10.04 -2.61 14.68
C TYR A 174 -8.86 -3.35 14.07
N ILE A 175 -8.50 -3.05 12.81
CA ILE A 175 -7.45 -3.73 12.05
C ILE A 175 -6.10 -3.62 12.77
N THR A 176 -5.80 -2.44 13.32
CA THR A 176 -4.51 -2.17 13.97
C THR A 176 -4.48 -2.57 15.45
N ASP A 177 -5.62 -2.95 16.01
CA ASP A 177 -5.85 -3.12 17.46
C ASP A 177 -5.38 -1.89 18.27
N ASN A 178 -5.69 -0.70 17.77
CA ASN A 178 -5.25 0.56 18.35
C ASN A 178 -6.44 1.52 18.51
N PRO A 179 -7.15 1.51 19.67
CA PRO A 179 -8.33 2.35 19.87
C PRO A 179 -8.00 3.85 19.98
N THR A 180 -6.72 4.21 20.13
CA THR A 180 -6.27 5.59 20.32
C THR A 180 -6.05 6.35 19.03
N LEU A 181 -6.10 5.68 17.87
CA LEU A 181 -5.96 6.34 16.57
C LEU A 181 -7.04 7.40 16.40
N ASP A 182 -6.65 8.54 15.86
CA ASP A 182 -7.52 9.67 15.55
C ASP A 182 -7.00 10.35 14.27
N TYR A 183 -7.61 11.44 13.85
CA TYR A 183 -7.17 12.23 12.70
C TYR A 183 -6.52 13.56 13.11
N SER A 184 -5.57 14.00 12.29
CA SER A 184 -4.98 15.33 12.43
C SER A 184 -6.01 16.39 12.06
N LYS A 185 -6.47 17.16 13.05
CA LYS A 185 -7.37 18.29 12.81
C LYS A 185 -6.71 19.39 11.98
N THR A 186 -5.40 19.58 12.11
CA THR A 186 -4.66 20.60 11.35
C THR A 186 -4.56 20.20 9.88
N VAL A 187 -4.17 18.96 9.57
CA VAL A 187 -4.13 18.46 8.18
C VAL A 187 -5.53 18.46 7.57
N TYR A 188 -6.55 18.03 8.33
CA TYR A 188 -7.94 18.06 7.86
C TYR A 188 -8.38 19.47 7.47
N THR A 189 -8.15 20.47 8.32
CA THR A 189 -8.50 21.86 8.01
C THR A 189 -7.73 22.35 6.78
N SER A 190 -6.42 22.09 6.72
CA SER A 190 -5.55 22.51 5.62
C SER A 190 -5.95 21.89 4.27
N GLU A 191 -6.29 20.60 4.26
CA GLU A 191 -6.84 19.91 3.08
C GLU A 191 -8.20 20.45 2.69
N LYS A 192 -9.09 20.67 3.66
CA LYS A 192 -10.42 21.19 3.41
C LYS A 192 -10.36 22.58 2.79
N GLU A 193 -9.48 23.46 3.25
CA GLU A 193 -9.32 24.81 2.73
C GLU A 193 -8.76 24.82 1.30
N THR A 194 -7.80 23.94 1.00
CA THR A 194 -7.12 23.89 -0.31
C THR A 194 -7.74 22.92 -1.31
N GLY A 195 -8.73 22.12 -0.89
CA GLY A 195 -9.33 21.02 -1.66
C GLY A 195 -10.27 21.40 -2.81
N HIS A 196 -10.02 22.52 -3.49
CA HIS A 196 -10.89 23.03 -4.58
C HIS A 196 -11.10 22.00 -5.71
N ARG A 197 -10.06 21.27 -6.10
CA ARG A 197 -10.18 20.24 -7.14
C ARG A 197 -11.07 19.07 -6.69
N ASN A 198 -11.02 18.69 -5.42
CA ASN A 198 -11.91 17.65 -4.87
C ASN A 198 -13.37 18.12 -4.83
N ARG A 199 -13.62 19.40 -4.52
CA ARG A 199 -14.96 20.01 -4.66
C ARG A 199 -15.47 19.99 -6.09
N GLY A 200 -14.61 20.34 -7.06
CA GLY A 200 -14.93 20.23 -8.48
C GLY A 200 -15.39 18.82 -8.86
N MET A 201 -14.60 17.80 -8.52
CA MET A 201 -14.97 16.40 -8.77
C MET A 201 -16.27 16.00 -8.08
N PHE A 202 -16.48 16.45 -6.83
CA PHE A 202 -17.72 16.20 -6.09
C PHE A 202 -18.94 16.75 -6.84
N TYR A 203 -18.91 18.00 -7.29
CA TYR A 203 -20.02 18.60 -8.02
C TYR A 203 -20.24 18.02 -9.41
N ILE A 204 -19.18 17.61 -10.11
CA ILE A 204 -19.31 16.89 -11.39
C ILE A 204 -20.02 15.55 -11.17
N MET A 205 -19.61 14.78 -10.16
CA MET A 205 -20.26 13.50 -9.82
C MET A 205 -21.69 13.68 -9.33
N LYS A 206 -21.97 14.77 -8.62
CA LYS A 206 -23.33 15.15 -8.20
C LYS A 206 -24.21 15.47 -9.41
N ASN A 207 -23.71 16.25 -10.36
CA ASN A 207 -24.40 16.53 -11.61
C ASN A 207 -24.67 15.27 -12.44
N ALA A 208 -23.75 14.31 -12.44
CA ALA A 208 -23.92 13.00 -13.07
C ALA A 208 -24.86 12.03 -12.31
N GLY A 209 -25.41 12.43 -11.15
CA GLY A 209 -26.31 11.61 -10.35
C GLY A 209 -25.62 10.47 -9.57
N LEU A 210 -24.29 10.48 -9.47
CA LEU A 210 -23.55 9.47 -8.71
C LEU A 210 -23.57 9.74 -7.21
N ILE A 211 -23.66 11.02 -6.83
CA ILE A 211 -23.71 11.50 -5.44
C ILE A 211 -24.96 12.35 -5.26
N SER A 212 -25.75 12.07 -4.23
CA SER A 212 -26.96 12.83 -3.89
C SER A 212 -26.77 13.81 -2.72
N GLY A 213 -25.75 13.62 -1.88
CA GLY A 213 -25.56 14.36 -0.64
C GLY A 213 -24.98 15.78 -0.80
N SER A 214 -24.65 16.39 0.34
CA SER A 214 -24.02 17.71 0.46
C SER A 214 -22.48 17.59 0.57
N GLU A 215 -21.77 18.73 0.57
CA GLU A 215 -20.32 18.74 0.84
C GLU A 215 -19.92 18.13 2.19
N GLU A 216 -20.87 17.87 3.10
CA GLU A 216 -20.59 17.14 4.34
C GLU A 216 -20.08 15.71 4.07
N GLN A 217 -20.53 15.07 2.98
CA GLN A 217 -19.98 13.78 2.54
C GLN A 217 -18.53 13.93 2.05
N LEU A 218 -18.21 15.06 1.42
CA LEU A 218 -16.84 15.38 1.02
C LEU A 218 -15.95 15.67 2.24
N ASP A 219 -16.48 16.26 3.30
CA ASP A 219 -15.74 16.44 4.55
C ASP A 219 -15.27 15.09 5.15
N ASN A 220 -16.06 14.02 5.02
CA ASN A 220 -15.63 12.69 5.46
C ASN A 220 -14.44 12.18 4.66
N TYR A 221 -14.34 12.52 3.37
CA TYR A 221 -13.18 12.21 2.55
C TYR A 221 -11.91 12.93 3.06
N PHE A 222 -11.99 14.21 3.43
CA PHE A 222 -10.85 14.92 4.02
C PHE A 222 -10.47 14.36 5.39
N ARG A 223 -11.45 14.02 6.23
CA ARG A 223 -11.18 13.40 7.55
C ARG A 223 -10.48 12.05 7.43
N GLN A 224 -10.91 11.17 6.51
CA GLN A 224 -10.24 9.87 6.33
C GLN A 224 -8.79 10.02 5.85
N CYS A 225 -8.50 11.00 4.98
CA CYS A 225 -7.13 11.25 4.51
C CYS A 225 -6.24 11.75 5.65
N SER A 226 -6.83 12.41 6.64
CA SER A 226 -6.14 12.97 7.79
C SER A 226 -5.97 12.00 8.97
N ILE A 227 -6.41 10.73 8.87
CA ILE A 227 -6.19 9.73 9.94
C ILE A 227 -4.69 9.59 10.17
N GLU A 228 -4.24 9.77 11.41
CA GLU A 228 -2.82 9.68 11.79
C GLU A 228 -2.50 8.30 12.33
N LEU A 229 -1.44 7.69 11.80
CA LEU A 229 -0.96 6.38 12.24
C LEU A 229 0.56 6.26 12.14
N THR A 230 1.09 5.15 12.62
CA THR A 230 2.52 4.81 12.55
C THR A 230 2.82 3.81 11.44
N ALA A 231 4.11 3.61 11.12
CA ALA A 231 4.51 2.55 10.18
C ALA A 231 4.05 1.15 10.65
N GLU A 232 4.06 0.89 11.95
CA GLU A 232 3.54 -0.37 12.50
C GLU A 232 2.04 -0.55 12.23
N ASP A 233 1.23 0.47 12.55
CA ASP A 233 -0.22 0.44 12.28
C ASP A 233 -0.48 0.18 10.79
N LEU A 234 0.27 0.85 9.92
CA LEU A 234 0.14 0.68 8.47
C LEU A 234 0.53 -0.74 8.00
N ALA A 235 1.57 -1.33 8.60
CA ALA A 235 1.98 -2.70 8.28
C ALA A 235 0.91 -3.72 8.71
N LYS A 236 0.22 -3.49 9.83
CA LYS A 236 -0.93 -4.31 10.26
C LYS A 236 -2.09 -4.25 9.26
N ILE A 237 -2.34 -3.09 8.65
CA ILE A 237 -3.35 -2.98 7.57
C ILE A 237 -2.93 -3.76 6.32
N GLY A 238 -1.65 -3.67 5.92
CA GLY A 238 -1.11 -4.48 4.83
C GLY A 238 -1.26 -5.99 5.09
N TYR A 239 -1.01 -6.42 6.33
CA TYR A 239 -1.14 -7.81 6.79
C TYR A 239 -2.59 -8.28 6.72
N PHE A 240 -3.52 -7.44 7.18
CA PHE A 240 -4.94 -7.74 7.18
C PHE A 240 -5.44 -8.06 5.78
N PHE A 241 -5.08 -7.24 4.78
CA PHE A 241 -5.42 -7.53 3.40
C PHE A 241 -4.68 -8.75 2.86
N ALA A 242 -3.43 -9.00 3.26
CA ALA A 242 -2.65 -10.16 2.82
C ALA A 242 -3.25 -11.48 3.32
N HIS A 243 -3.91 -11.46 4.47
CA HIS A 243 -4.47 -12.61 5.16
C HIS A 243 -5.99 -12.63 5.13
N GLN A 244 -6.58 -12.24 3.99
CA GLN A 244 -8.02 -12.41 3.74
C GLN A 244 -8.91 -11.69 4.77
N CYS A 245 -8.49 -10.51 5.21
CA CYS A 245 -9.16 -9.72 6.24
C CYS A 245 -9.21 -10.39 7.62
N VAL A 246 -8.17 -11.16 7.95
CA VAL A 246 -7.90 -11.65 9.32
C VAL A 246 -6.90 -10.72 9.98
N ARG A 247 -7.18 -10.29 11.21
CA ARG A 247 -6.30 -9.40 11.98
C ARG A 247 -5.01 -10.11 12.37
N PHE A 248 -3.94 -9.34 12.59
CA PHE A 248 -2.61 -9.86 12.89
C PHE A 248 -2.55 -10.78 14.13
N ASP A 249 -3.47 -10.63 15.07
CA ASP A 249 -3.59 -11.47 16.28
C ASP A 249 -4.50 -12.69 16.10
N GLY A 250 -5.05 -12.91 14.90
CA GLY A 250 -5.92 -14.03 14.57
C GLY A 250 -7.42 -13.75 14.70
N ASP A 251 -7.87 -12.54 15.07
CA ASP A 251 -9.30 -12.20 15.04
C ASP A 251 -9.85 -12.28 13.59
N GLN A 252 -10.89 -13.10 13.39
CA GLN A 252 -11.50 -13.38 12.08
C GLN A 252 -12.85 -12.70 11.86
N ARG A 253 -13.25 -11.73 12.70
CA ARG A 253 -14.56 -11.06 12.63
C ARG A 253 -14.91 -10.52 11.25
N TYR A 254 -13.90 -10.04 10.51
CA TYR A 254 -14.07 -9.48 9.16
C TYR A 254 -13.45 -10.35 8.06
N LYS A 255 -13.15 -11.63 8.34
CA LYS A 255 -12.56 -12.53 7.35
C LYS A 255 -13.41 -12.56 6.08
N ASN A 256 -12.83 -12.12 4.98
CA ASN A 256 -13.49 -12.01 3.69
C ASN A 256 -12.45 -12.09 2.55
N PRO A 257 -12.25 -13.29 1.98
CA PRO A 257 -11.30 -13.49 0.89
C PRO A 257 -11.60 -12.65 -0.36
N GLU A 258 -12.88 -12.45 -0.72
CA GLU A 258 -13.25 -11.70 -1.92
C GLU A 258 -12.96 -10.20 -1.77
N ILE A 259 -13.26 -9.62 -0.60
CA ILE A 259 -12.88 -8.23 -0.30
C ILE A 259 -11.36 -8.07 -0.33
N SER A 260 -10.62 -8.98 0.30
CA SER A 260 -9.15 -8.95 0.29
C SER A 260 -8.60 -9.00 -1.13
N LYS A 261 -9.14 -9.87 -1.99
CA LYS A 261 -8.77 -9.98 -3.40
C LYS A 261 -9.09 -8.70 -4.17
N LEU A 262 -10.28 -8.13 -3.97
CA LEU A 262 -10.69 -6.86 -4.58
C LEU A 262 -9.71 -5.74 -4.22
N ILE A 263 -9.47 -5.51 -2.92
CA ILE A 263 -8.57 -4.45 -2.44
C ILE A 263 -7.16 -4.66 -2.99
N GLN A 264 -6.61 -5.86 -2.90
CA GLN A 264 -5.26 -6.16 -3.40
C GLN A 264 -5.15 -5.97 -4.92
N SER A 265 -6.17 -6.37 -5.69
CA SER A 265 -6.16 -6.16 -7.15
C SER A 265 -6.14 -4.67 -7.51
N GLN A 266 -6.93 -3.85 -6.82
CA GLN A 266 -6.96 -2.40 -7.02
C GLN A 266 -5.66 -1.72 -6.59
N MET A 267 -5.07 -2.18 -5.48
CA MET A 267 -3.74 -1.75 -5.04
C MET A 267 -2.67 -2.06 -6.09
N LEU A 268 -2.69 -3.25 -6.69
CA LEU A 268 -1.70 -3.65 -7.69
C LEU A 268 -1.75 -2.78 -8.95
N ILE A 269 -2.95 -2.50 -9.47
CA ILE A 269 -3.10 -1.84 -10.78
C ILE A 269 -3.20 -0.31 -10.72
N ALA A 270 -3.55 0.26 -9.57
CA ALA A 270 -3.82 1.69 -9.43
C ALA A 270 -3.32 2.29 -8.10
N GLY A 271 -2.57 1.54 -7.30
CA GLY A 271 -2.23 1.95 -5.94
C GLY A 271 -1.01 2.87 -5.81
N MET A 272 -0.14 2.91 -6.81
CA MET A 272 1.12 3.68 -6.84
C MET A 272 1.06 4.85 -7.83
N TYR A 273 -0.12 5.45 -7.98
CA TYR A 273 -0.36 6.58 -8.89
C TYR A 273 -0.02 6.23 -10.34
N GLU A 274 0.49 7.16 -11.13
CA GLU A 274 0.92 6.95 -12.52
C GLU A 274 1.98 5.86 -12.65
N PHE A 275 2.72 5.59 -11.57
CA PHE A 275 3.79 4.60 -11.51
C PHE A 275 3.27 3.15 -11.35
N SER A 276 1.96 2.93 -11.18
CA SER A 276 1.40 1.61 -10.86
C SER A 276 1.76 0.51 -11.86
N GLY A 277 1.80 0.82 -13.16
CA GLY A 277 2.17 -0.16 -14.20
C GLY A 277 3.63 -0.61 -14.10
N GLU A 278 4.56 0.33 -13.94
CA GLU A 278 5.98 0.03 -13.77
C GLU A 278 6.26 -0.62 -12.41
N TYR A 279 5.58 -0.17 -11.35
CA TYR A 279 5.66 -0.76 -10.02
C TYR A 279 5.22 -2.24 -10.02
N ALA A 280 4.14 -2.58 -10.72
CA ALA A 280 3.70 -3.97 -10.86
C ALA A 280 4.75 -4.85 -11.57
N ARG A 281 5.55 -4.28 -12.49
CA ARG A 281 6.63 -5.02 -13.17
C ARG A 281 7.91 -5.12 -12.34
N THR A 282 8.26 -4.09 -11.59
CA THR A 282 9.55 -3.97 -10.89
C THR A 282 9.50 -4.51 -9.46
N VAL A 283 8.41 -4.26 -8.74
CA VAL A 283 8.16 -4.74 -7.37
C VAL A 283 7.20 -5.92 -7.39
N GLY A 284 6.12 -5.83 -8.19
CA GLY A 284 5.14 -6.90 -8.31
C GLY A 284 4.49 -7.25 -6.98
N LEU A 285 3.94 -6.27 -6.26
CA LEU A 285 3.17 -6.48 -5.04
C LEU A 285 2.00 -5.49 -4.97
N PRO A 286 0.82 -5.89 -4.47
CA PRO A 286 -0.24 -4.97 -4.10
C PRO A 286 0.28 -3.91 -3.13
N SER A 287 0.27 -2.64 -3.53
CA SER A 287 0.73 -1.53 -2.68
C SER A 287 -0.15 -0.30 -2.81
N LYS A 288 -0.23 0.53 -1.77
CA LYS A 288 -0.89 1.82 -1.82
C LYS A 288 0.00 2.90 -1.22
N SER A 289 0.33 3.90 -2.02
CA SER A 289 1.04 5.09 -1.54
C SER A 289 0.08 6.16 -1.02
N GLY A 290 0.57 6.98 -0.09
CA GLY A 290 -0.03 8.23 0.32
C GLY A 290 1.01 9.34 0.34
N VAL A 291 0.61 10.51 -0.13
CA VAL A 291 1.40 11.77 -0.15
C VAL A 291 1.90 12.23 1.23
N GLY A 292 1.45 11.59 2.31
CA GLY A 292 2.01 11.75 3.65
C GLY A 292 3.36 11.04 3.83
N GLY A 293 3.88 10.37 2.79
CA GLY A 293 5.16 9.64 2.80
C GLY A 293 5.03 8.15 3.10
N GLY A 294 3.83 7.66 3.36
CA GLY A 294 3.56 6.25 3.64
C GLY A 294 3.40 5.42 2.35
N ILE A 295 3.89 4.18 2.38
CA ILE A 295 3.48 3.15 1.41
C ILE A 295 3.09 1.89 2.21
N MET A 296 1.86 1.43 2.00
CA MET A 296 1.34 0.17 2.54
C MET A 296 1.50 -0.92 1.49
N ILE A 297 1.98 -2.09 1.89
CA ILE A 297 2.21 -3.23 1.00
C ILE A 297 1.57 -4.46 1.61
N SER A 298 0.85 -5.20 0.77
CA SER A 298 0.25 -6.48 1.11
C SER A 298 1.00 -7.56 0.34
N VAL A 299 1.63 -8.50 1.07
CA VAL A 299 2.30 -9.67 0.47
C VAL A 299 1.36 -10.86 0.62
N PRO A 300 0.64 -11.27 -0.44
CA PRO A 300 -0.46 -12.23 -0.32
C PRO A 300 -0.06 -13.50 0.43
N ASN A 301 -0.84 -13.85 1.46
CA ASN A 301 -0.64 -15.01 2.34
C ASN A 301 0.70 -15.08 3.09
N GLN A 302 1.45 -13.97 3.18
CA GLN A 302 2.78 -13.97 3.80
C GLN A 302 2.98 -12.86 4.82
N ALA A 303 2.77 -11.60 4.46
CA ALA A 303 3.16 -10.49 5.32
C ALA A 303 2.42 -9.19 5.00
N GLY A 304 2.39 -8.29 5.99
CA GLY A 304 2.13 -6.88 5.79
C GLY A 304 3.42 -6.09 5.92
N ILE A 305 3.66 -5.13 5.03
CA ILE A 305 4.82 -4.26 5.11
C ILE A 305 4.34 -2.82 5.03
N ALA A 306 5.03 -1.93 5.74
CA ALA A 306 4.87 -0.51 5.58
C ALA A 306 6.21 0.21 5.65
N VAL A 307 6.31 1.24 4.83
CA VAL A 307 7.42 2.20 4.86
C VAL A 307 6.86 3.60 5.05
N PHE A 308 7.65 4.44 5.69
CA PHE A 308 7.38 5.86 5.81
C PHE A 308 8.66 6.64 5.51
N SER A 309 8.55 7.61 4.60
CA SER A 309 9.51 8.71 4.44
C SER A 309 8.83 9.82 3.65
N ALA A 310 8.85 11.05 4.18
CA ALA A 310 8.06 12.16 3.66
C ALA A 310 8.43 12.65 2.24
N PRO A 311 9.70 12.64 1.80
CA PRO A 311 10.04 13.10 0.46
C PRO A 311 9.52 12.19 -0.65
N LEU A 312 8.82 12.81 -1.60
CA LEU A 312 8.15 12.14 -2.72
C LEU A 312 8.88 12.37 -4.04
N ASP A 313 8.74 11.41 -4.95
CA ASP A 313 9.14 11.52 -6.36
C ASP A 313 8.14 12.38 -7.16
N SER A 314 8.38 12.50 -8.47
CA SER A 314 7.49 13.23 -9.39
C SER A 314 6.09 12.61 -9.56
N HIS A 315 5.91 11.36 -9.16
CA HIS A 315 4.63 10.64 -9.19
C HIS A 315 3.88 10.73 -7.85
N GLY A 316 4.49 11.30 -6.81
CA GLY A 316 3.91 11.41 -5.47
C GLY A 316 4.15 10.20 -4.57
N ASN A 317 5.06 9.30 -4.93
CA ASN A 317 5.44 8.14 -4.11
C ASN A 317 6.70 8.44 -3.28
N SER A 318 6.81 7.87 -2.08
CA SER A 318 8.00 8.03 -1.22
C SER A 318 9.25 7.45 -1.88
N VAL A 319 10.29 8.27 -2.07
CA VAL A 319 11.55 7.88 -2.74
C VAL A 319 12.28 6.80 -1.95
N VAL A 320 12.58 7.12 -0.68
CA VAL A 320 13.27 6.19 0.23
C VAL A 320 12.41 4.95 0.47
N GLY A 321 11.08 5.14 0.60
CA GLY A 321 10.13 4.04 0.75
C GLY A 321 10.20 3.05 -0.41
N TYR A 322 10.19 3.55 -1.65
CA TYR A 322 10.28 2.72 -2.85
C TYR A 322 11.57 1.88 -2.91
N HIS A 323 12.73 2.49 -2.64
CA HIS A 323 14.00 1.77 -2.66
C HIS A 323 14.11 0.71 -1.55
N MET A 324 13.62 1.02 -0.34
CA MET A 324 13.54 0.02 0.73
C MET A 324 12.65 -1.18 0.35
N ILE A 325 11.51 -0.92 -0.30
CA ILE A 325 10.62 -1.98 -0.78
C ILE A 325 11.34 -2.83 -1.84
N LEU A 326 12.00 -2.22 -2.83
CA LEU A 326 12.74 -2.94 -3.87
C LEU A 326 13.82 -3.86 -3.27
N ASP A 327 14.60 -3.36 -2.31
CA ASP A 327 15.63 -4.14 -1.64
C ASP A 327 15.02 -5.31 -0.86
N LEU A 328 13.92 -5.07 -0.13
CA LEU A 328 13.22 -6.10 0.62
C LEU A 328 12.65 -7.18 -0.31
N VAL A 329 12.01 -6.79 -1.41
CA VAL A 329 11.46 -7.74 -2.39
C VAL A 329 12.55 -8.59 -3.03
N LYS A 330 13.69 -7.98 -3.40
CA LYS A 330 14.83 -8.73 -3.95
C LYS A 330 15.45 -9.67 -2.93
N GLN A 331 15.60 -9.24 -1.69
CA GLN A 331 16.25 -10.02 -0.64
C GLN A 331 15.43 -11.25 -0.22
N TYR A 332 14.09 -11.14 -0.24
CA TYR A 332 13.18 -12.20 0.22
C TYR A 332 12.35 -12.84 -0.90
N ASN A 333 12.62 -12.51 -2.16
CA ASN A 333 11.92 -13.00 -3.36
C ASN A 333 10.39 -12.91 -3.24
N LEU A 334 9.88 -11.72 -2.95
CA LEU A 334 8.47 -11.52 -2.59
C LEU A 334 7.53 -11.26 -3.77
N GLY A 335 8.05 -10.96 -4.96
CA GLY A 335 7.24 -10.59 -6.12
C GLY A 335 6.21 -11.67 -6.47
N ILE A 336 5.00 -11.27 -6.86
CA ILE A 336 3.96 -12.20 -7.33
C ILE A 336 4.23 -12.74 -8.76
N PHE A 337 5.25 -12.23 -9.46
CA PHE A 337 5.63 -12.61 -10.82
C PHE A 337 7.08 -13.07 -10.88
#